data_AF-Q84IM5-F1
#
_entry.id   AF-Q84IM5-F1
#
_cell.length_a   1.000
_cell.length_b   1.000
_cell.length_c   1.000
_cell.angle_alpha   90.00
_cell.angle_beta   90.00
_cell.angle_gamma   90.00
#
_symmetry.space_group_name_H-M   'P 1'
#
loop_
_entity.id
_entity.type
_entity.pdbx_description
1 polymer ?
#
loop_
_entity_poly.entity_id
_entity_poly.type
_entity_poly.pdbx_seq_one_letter_code
_entity_poly.pdbx_strand_id
1 'polypeptide(L)' 'MHIKELFNQKNLVFSFEIFPPKVTSSIETIYETLEELKDLTPDFISVTYGAGGS' A
#
# COMPACT_ATOMS: atom_id res chain seq x y z
N MET A 1 0.27 -13.68 -8.14
CA MET A 1 1.42 -12.76 -8.16
C MET A 1 2.23 -12.98 -6.91
N HIS A 2 3.49 -13.42 -7.03
CA HIS A 2 4.43 -13.41 -5.90
C HIS A 2 5.38 -12.21 -6.03
N ILE A 3 5.58 -11.46 -4.94
CA ILE A 3 6.48 -10.28 -4.93
C ILE A 3 7.89 -10.67 -5.41
N LYS A 4 8.39 -11.87 -5.06
CA LYS A 4 9.66 -12.40 -5.56
C LYS A 4 9.74 -12.43 -7.08
N GLU A 5 8.67 -12.82 -7.77
CA GLU A 5 8.64 -12.90 -9.22
C GLU A 5 8.67 -11.51 -9.85
N LEU A 6 7.99 -10.54 -9.24
CA LEU A 6 7.96 -9.15 -9.67
C LEU A 6 9.37 -8.53 -9.74
N PHE A 7 10.19 -8.74 -8.69
CA PHE A 7 11.58 -8.27 -8.64
C PHE A 7 12.51 -8.97 -9.63
N ASN A 8 12.17 -10.18 -10.09
CA ASN A 8 12.94 -10.88 -11.12
C ASN A 8 12.56 -10.43 -12.54
N GLN A 9 11.37 -9.87 -12.74
CA GLN A 9 10.81 -9.54 -14.06
C GLN A 9 10.90 -8.05 -14.40
N LYS A 10 10.81 -7.15 -13.41
CA LYS A 10 10.80 -5.71 -13.64
C LYS A 10 12.17 -5.09 -13.36
N ASN A 11 12.54 -4.11 -14.19
CA ASN A 11 13.72 -3.28 -13.96
C ASN A 11 13.57 -2.32 -12.77
N LEU A 12 12.33 -1.93 -12.47
CA LEU A 12 11.96 -1.12 -11.32
C LEU A 12 10.67 -1.68 -10.73
N VAL A 13 10.71 -1.94 -9.42
CA VAL A 13 9.54 -2.24 -8.61
C VAL A 13 9.19 -0.98 -7.83
N PHE A 14 7.98 -0.48 -8.03
CA PHE A 14 7.47 0.71 -7.37
C PHE A 14 6.31 0.35 -6.45
N SER A 15 6.30 0.83 -5.22
CA SER A 15 5.31 0.42 -4.22
C SER A 15 4.95 1.54 -3.27
N PHE A 16 3.77 1.43 -2.65
CA PHE A 16 3.38 2.28 -1.53
C PHE A 16 3.38 1.50 -0.22
N GLU A 17 3.53 2.24 0.88
CA GLU A 17 3.25 1.75 2.22
C GLU A 17 2.18 2.65 2.84
N ILE A 18 1.16 2.02 3.44
CA ILE A 18 0.08 2.71 4.15
C ILE A 18 -0.01 2.23 5.58
N PHE A 19 -0.53 3.11 6.44
CA PHE A 19 -0.86 2.78 7.81
C PHE A 19 -2.36 2.51 7.93
N PRO A 20 -2.79 1.51 8.70
CA PRO A 20 -4.20 1.34 9.01
C PRO A 20 -4.74 2.62 9.68
N PRO A 21 -6.00 2.98 9.44
CA PRO A 21 -6.57 4.15 10.07
C PRO A 21 -6.63 3.91 11.58
N LYS A 22 -6.52 5.00 12.35
CA LYS A 22 -6.87 4.91 13.77
C LYS A 22 -8.32 4.46 13.90
N VAL A 23 -8.67 3.76 14.98
CA VAL A 23 -10.05 3.31 15.26
C VAL A 23 -11.07 4.47 15.21
N THR A 24 -10.63 5.68 15.54
CA THR A 24 -11.45 6.90 15.54
C THR A 24 -11.56 7.59 14.17
N SER A 25 -10.85 7.10 13.16
CA SER A 25 -10.73 7.73 11.83
C SER A 25 -11.47 6.89 10.79
N SER A 26 -12.04 7.56 9.77
CA SER A 26 -12.69 6.87 8.66
C SER A 26 -11.66 6.17 7.77
N ILE A 27 -12.03 4.98 7.28
CA ILE A 27 -11.27 4.27 6.24
C ILE A 27 -11.36 5.01 4.90
N GLU A 28 -12.35 5.88 4.70
CA GLU A 28 -12.56 6.62 3.45
C GLU A 28 -11.35 7.45 3.05
N THR A 29 -10.65 8.07 4.00
CA THR A 29 -9.44 8.84 3.71
C THR A 29 -8.38 8.01 3.00
N ILE A 30 -8.26 6.71 3.32
CA ILE A 30 -7.35 5.80 2.62
C ILE A 30 -7.86 5.53 1.21
N TYR A 31 -9.15 5.24 1.04
CA TYR A 31 -9.71 4.98 -0.30
C TYR A 31 -9.62 6.20 -1.22
N GLU A 32 -9.92 7.40 -0.73
CA GLU A 32 -9.80 8.65 -1.47
C GLU A 32 -8.34 8.89 -1.89
N THR A 33 -7.40 8.72 -0.96
CA THR A 33 -5.97 8.86 -1.27
C THR A 33 -5.51 7.84 -2.32
N LEU A 34 -5.96 6.59 -2.22
CA LEU A 34 -5.62 5.56 -3.20
C LEU A 34 -6.21 5.84 -4.58
N GLU A 35 -7.43 6.41 -4.63
CA GLU A 35 -8.07 6.80 -5.88
C GLU A 35 -7.31 7.94 -6.58
N GLU A 36 -6.81 8.92 -5.82
CA GLU A 36 -5.98 10.01 -6.35
C GLU A 36 -4.61 9.53 -6.83
N LEU A 37 -4.03 8.51 -6.20
CA LEU A 37 -2.70 7.98 -6.52
C LEU A 37 -2.71 6.84 -7.54
N LYS A 38 -3.88 6.38 -7.99
CA LYS A 38 -4.00 5.18 -8.85
C LYS A 38 -3.20 5.28 -10.15
N ASP A 39 -3.07 6.48 -10.70
CA ASP A 39 -2.38 6.73 -11.97
C ASP A 39 -0.86 6.52 -11.86
N LEU A 40 -0.32 6.43 -10.64
CA LEU A 40 1.09 6.11 -10.40
C LEU A 40 1.38 4.61 -10.52
N THR A 41 0.36 3.76 -10.60
CA THR A 41 0.46 2.32 -10.88
C THR A 41 1.50 1.59 -10.00
N PRO A 42 1.36 1.59 -8.66
CA PRO A 42 2.22 0.80 -7.80
C PRO A 42 2.05 -0.69 -8.10
N ASP A 43 3.15 -1.44 -8.00
CA ASP A 43 3.17 -2.88 -8.16
C ASP A 43 2.54 -3.63 -6.98
N PHE A 44 2.67 -3.05 -5.79
CA PHE A 44 2.01 -3.53 -4.58
C PHE A 44 1.89 -2.40 -3.55
N ILE A 45 1.06 -2.65 -2.53
CA ILE A 45 0.90 -1.77 -1.37
C ILE A 45 1.14 -2.62 -0.12
N SER A 46 2.05 -2.19 0.76
CA SER A 46 2.19 -2.76 2.11
C SER A 46 1.25 -2.04 3.08
N VAL A 47 0.72 -2.79 4.05
CA VAL A 47 0.00 -2.22 5.20
C VAL A 47 0.84 -2.46 6.44
N THR A 48 1.28 -1.39 7.09
CA THR A 48 2.13 -1.50 8.28
C THR A 48 1.35 -2.16 9.42
N TYR A 49 1.98 -3.13 10.09
CA TYR A 49 1.46 -3.69 11.34
C TYR A 49 2.12 -2.98 12.51
N GLY A 50 1.33 -2.20 13.26
CA GLY A 50 1.80 -1.41 14.39
C GLY A 50 2.44 -2.26 15.49
N ALA A 51 3.42 -1.69 16.19
CA ALA A 51 4.02 -2.34 17.35
C ALA A 51 2.94 -2.58 18.43
N GLY A 52 2.65 -3.85 18.72
CA GLY A 52 1.58 -4.23 19.65
C GLY A 52 0.25 -4.63 19.00
N GLY A 53 0.15 -4.59 17.66
CA GLY A 53 -1.00 -5.13 16.93
C GLY A 53 -2.28 -4.29 16.98
N SER A 54 -2.15 -3.00 17.28
CA SER A 54 -3.22 -1.99 17.29
C SER A 54 -2.85 -0.78 16.46
#